data_AF-A0A6B2LVS1-F1
#
_entry.id   AF-A0A6B2LVS1-F1
#
_cell.length_a   1.000
_cell.length_b   1.000
_cell.length_c   1.000
_cell.angle_alpha   90.00
_cell.angle_beta   90.00
_cell.angle_gamma   90.00
#
_symmetry.space_group_name_H-M   'P 1'
#
loop_
_entity.id
_entity.type
_entity.pdbx_description
1 polymer ?
#
loop_
_entity_poly.entity_id
_entity_poly.type
_entity_poly.pdbx_seq_one_letter_code
_entity_poly.pdbx_strand_id
1 'polypeptide(L)' 'MEGERCVSRSEAENVASHLWGCTYFEVSAKTRVNVVESFETLLKEIVRISKSASENEVKRKKGGCILL' A
#
# COMPACT_ATOMS: atom_id res chain seq x y z
N MET A 1 1.44 24.75 -16.21
CA MET A 1 1.61 24.06 -14.92
C MET A 1 2.75 23.05 -14.90
N GLU A 2 3.27 22.58 -16.05
CA GLU A 2 4.52 21.78 -16.03
C GLU A 2 5.77 22.62 -15.72
N GLY A 3 5.79 23.91 -16.09
CA GLY A 3 6.94 24.79 -15.87
C GLY A 3 7.27 25.14 -14.42
N GLU A 4 6.39 24.85 -13.46
CA GLU A 4 6.61 25.05 -12.02
C GLU A 4 6.85 23.73 -11.28
N ARG A 5 6.88 22.60 -12.00
CA ARG A 5 7.05 21.29 -11.38
C ARG A 5 8.50 21.15 -10.90
N CYS A 6 8.68 21.11 -9.58
CA CYS A 6 10.00 20.94 -8.96
C CYS A 6 10.44 19.48 -8.83
N VAL A 7 9.51 18.53 -8.94
CA VAL A 7 9.78 17.08 -8.76
C VAL A 7 9.38 16.33 -10.02
N SER A 8 10.33 15.61 -10.60
CA SER A 8 10.05 14.79 -11.77
C SER A 8 9.26 13.54 -11.38
N ARG A 9 8.44 13.03 -12.30
CA ARG A 9 7.71 11.78 -12.08
C ARG A 9 8.65 10.62 -11.76
N SER A 10 9.76 10.51 -12.49
CA SER A 10 10.76 9.45 -12.30
C SER A 10 11.40 9.51 -10.91
N GLU A 11 11.67 10.71 -10.38
CA GLU A 11 12.23 10.89 -9.05
C GLU A 11 11.24 10.40 -7.98
N ALA A 12 9.98 10.81 -8.08
CA ALA A 12 8.95 10.41 -7.13
C ALA A 12 8.67 8.89 -7.18
N GLU A 13 8.61 8.30 -8.38
CA GLU A 13 8.49 6.85 -8.57
C GLU A 13 9.67 6.10 -7.95
N ASN A 14 10.90 6.60 -8.16
CA ASN A 14 12.12 6.00 -7.61
C ASN A 14 12.13 6.01 -6.08
N VAL A 15 11.75 7.13 -5.46
CA VAL A 15 11.64 7.25 -3.99
C VAL A 15 10.60 6.29 -3.45
N ALA A 16 9.41 6.25 -4.06
CA ALA A 16 8.32 5.39 -3.62
C ALA A 16 8.72 3.90 -3.69
N SER A 17 9.33 3.45 -4.78
CA SER A 17 9.70 2.04 -4.95
C SER A 17 10.90 1.63 -4.11
N HIS A 18 11.97 2.44 -4.07
CA HIS A 18 13.25 2.02 -3.48
C HIS A 18 13.43 2.42 -2.02
N LEU A 19 12.84 3.53 -1.58
CA LEU A 19 13.01 4.00 -0.20
C LEU A 19 11.85 3.57 0.69
N TRP A 20 10.63 3.62 0.17
CA TRP A 20 9.42 3.40 0.97
C TRP A 20 8.71 2.08 0.68
N GLY A 21 9.02 1.45 -0.45
CA GLY A 21 8.37 0.21 -0.87
C GLY A 21 6.86 0.36 -1.06
N CYS A 22 6.41 1.54 -1.54
CA CYS A 22 5.00 1.86 -1.73
C CYS A 22 4.68 2.25 -3.18
N THR A 23 3.41 2.10 -3.56
CA THR A 23 2.90 2.53 -4.86
C THR A 23 2.82 4.07 -4.92
N TYR A 24 3.14 4.63 -6.10
CA TYR A 24 3.08 6.07 -6.35
C TYR A 24 1.91 6.46 -7.26
N PHE A 25 1.26 7.58 -6.97
CA PHE A 25 0.19 8.17 -7.79
C PHE A 25 0.38 9.67 -7.94
N GLU A 26 0.34 10.17 -9.18
CA GLU A 26 0.11 11.60 -9.46
C GLU A 26 -1.38 11.88 -9.56
N VAL A 27 -1.88 12.84 -8.78
CA VAL A 27 -3.31 13.13 -8.67
C VAL A 27 -3.54 14.64 -8.79
N SER A 28 -4.61 15.03 -9.48
CA SER A 28 -5.11 16.41 -9.49
C SER A 28 -6.53 16.44 -8.95
N ALA A 29 -6.69 16.93 -7.72
CA ALA A 29 -8.00 17.10 -7.10
C ALA A 29 -8.89 18.09 -7.87
N LYS A 30 -8.26 19.13 -8.46
CA LYS A 30 -8.96 20.17 -9.22
C LYS A 30 -9.61 19.63 -10.49
N THR A 31 -8.89 18.78 -11.24
CA THR A 31 -9.37 18.20 -12.50
C THR A 31 -9.89 16.77 -12.34
N ARG A 32 -9.92 16.26 -11.12
CA ARG A 32 -10.30 14.88 -10.76
C ARG A 32 -9.49 13.78 -11.45
N VAL A 33 -8.28 14.08 -11.91
CA VAL A 33 -7.38 13.09 -12.51
C VAL A 33 -6.80 12.20 -11.41
N ASN A 34 -6.95 10.87 -11.59
CA ASN A 34 -6.42 9.81 -10.72
C ASN A 34 -6.90 9.82 -9.26
N VAL A 35 -7.89 10.66 -8.93
CA VAL A 35 -8.43 10.74 -7.57
C VAL A 35 -9.08 9.40 -7.20
N VAL A 36 -10.05 8.94 -7.99
CA VAL A 36 -10.80 7.71 -7.68
C VAL A 36 -9.90 6.48 -7.74
N GLU A 37 -9.07 6.38 -8.78
CA GLU A 37 -8.18 5.23 -9.00
C GLU A 37 -7.18 5.02 -7.86
N SER A 38 -6.62 6.10 -7.31
CA SER A 38 -5.67 6.01 -6.20
C SER A 38 -6.32 5.46 -4.93
N PHE A 39 -7.55 5.87 -4.61
CA PHE A 39 -8.31 5.31 -3.50
C PHE A 39 -8.72 3.86 -3.73
N GLU A 40 -9.25 3.53 -4.91
CA GLU A 40 -9.66 2.15 -5.22
C GLU A 40 -8.48 1.17 -5.17
N THR A 41 -7.31 1.59 -5.64
CA THR A 41 -6.11 0.75 -5.62
C THR A 41 -5.64 0.51 -4.18
N LEU A 42 -5.61 1.55 -3.35
CA LEU A 42 -5.30 1.43 -1.93
C LEU A 42 -6.26 0.46 -1.21
N LEU A 43 -7.57 0.59 -1.45
CA LEU A 43 -8.55 -0.30 -0.84
C LEU A 43 -8.35 -1.77 -1.27
N LYS A 44 -8.05 -2.01 -2.55
CA LYS A 44 -7.75 -3.37 -3.05
C LYS A 44 -6.52 -3.96 -2.36
N GLU A 45 -5.47 -3.16 -2.14
CA GLU A 45 -4.27 -3.59 -1.42
C GLU A 45 -4.59 -3.93 0.04
N ILE A 46 -5.35 -3.11 0.75
CA ILE A 46 -5.78 -3.37 2.13
C ILE A 46 -6.60 -4.68 2.22
N VAL A 47 -7.52 -4.90 1.29
CA VAL A 47 -8.31 -6.14 1.23
C VAL A 47 -7.43 -7.35 0.94
N ARG A 48 -6.43 -7.22 0.06
CA ARG A 48 -5.47 -8.30 -0.22
C ARG A 48 -4.63 -8.65 1.02
N ILE A 49 -4.13 -7.65 1.73
CA ILE A 49 -3.30 -7.83 2.93
C ILE A 49 -4.13 -8.48 4.04
N SER A 50 -5.32 -7.96 4.32
CA SER A 50 -6.20 -8.50 5.37
C SER A 50 -6.60 -9.96 5.13
N LYS A 51 -6.88 -10.35 3.89
CA LYS A 51 -7.13 -11.75 3.52
C LYS A 51 -5.91 -12.63 3.82
N SER A 52 -4.72 -12.21 3.39
CA SER A 52 -3.47 -12.96 3.66
C SER A 52 -3.11 -13.06 5.15
N ALA A 53 -3.51 -12.08 5.97
CA ALA A 53 -3.32 -12.14 7.41
C ALA A 53 -4.23 -13.20 8.06
N SER A 54 -5.48 -13.31 7.59
CA SER A 54 -6.44 -14.30 8.13
C SER A 54 -6.07 -15.76 7.82
N GLU A 55 -5.34 -16.01 6.72
CA GLU A 55 -4.85 -17.35 6.36
C GLU A 55 -3.66 -17.80 7.21
N ASN A 56 -2.88 -16.85 7.77
CA ASN A 56 -1.70 -17.14 8.58
C ASN A 56 -2.00 -17.37 10.08
N GLU A 57 -3.24 -17.17 10.53
CA GLU A 57 -3.65 -17.38 11.94
C GLU A 57 -4.01 -18.84 12.29
N VAL A 58 -3.77 -19.82 11.40
CA VAL A 58 -4.03 -21.24 11.68
C VAL A 58 -2.75 -22.02 11.93
N LYS A 59 -2.29 -22.01 13.20
CA LYS A 59 -1.80 -23.18 13.96
C LYS A 59 -1.43 -22.73 15.38
N ARG A 60 -2.45 -22.51 16.23
CA ARG A 60 -2.23 -22.48 17.68
C ARG A 60 -1.63 -23.83 18.10
N LYS A 61 -0.35 -23.85 18.47
CA LYS A 61 0.25 -25.03 19.10
C LYS A 61 -0.50 -25.27 20.42
N LYS A 62 -1.16 -26.41 20.57
CA LYS A 62 -1.80 -26.81 21.83
C LYS A 62 -0.68 -26.93 22.88
N GLY A 63 -0.62 -25.99 23.81
CA GLY A 63 0.32 -26.02 24.94
C GLY A 63 -0.05 -27.16 25.88
N GLY A 64 0.90 -28.05 26.15
CA GLY A 64 0.78 -29.09 27.16
C GLY A 64 1.01 -28.50 28.55
N CYS A 65 -0.01 -28.59 29.40
CA CYS A 65 0.18 -28.54 30.84
C CYS A 65 0.69 -29.92 31.28
N ILE A 66 1.88 -29.98 31.88
CA ILE A 66 2.26 -31.10 32.74
C ILE A 66 2.28 -30.55 34.17
N LEU A 67 1.40 -31.10 34.99
CA LEU A 67 1.49 -31.07 36.45
C LEU A 67 2.38 -32.24 36.86
N LEU A 68 3.49 -31.94 37.52
CA LEU A 68 4.27 -32.85 38.35
C LEU A 68 4.68 -32.11 39.61
#